data_AF-A0A1Z8WYV8-F1
#
_entry.id   AF-A0A1Z8WYV8-F1
#
_cell.length_a   1.000
_cell.length_b   1.000
_cell.length_c   1.000
_cell.angle_alpha   90.00
_cell.angle_beta   90.00
_cell.angle_gamma   90.00
#
_symmetry.space_group_name_H-M   'P 1'
#
loop_
_entity.id
_entity.type
_entity.pdbx_description
1 polymer ?
#
loop_
_entity_poly.entity_id
_entity_poly.type
_entity_poly.pdbx_seq_one_letter_code
_entity_poly.pdbx_strand_id
1 'polypeptide(L)' 'MKNCRIVLLVMWIAMNAPVRLSAAADEGFTDLFNGRNLQGWVSIGPADAFNVRDSAIFSTGAGPYPSWLRSE' A
#
# COMPACT_ATOMS: atom_id res chain seq x y z
N MET A 1 -1.32 41.52 -3.57
CA MET A 1 -2.10 40.53 -4.37
C MET A 1 -1.33 39.25 -4.74
N LYS A 2 0.01 39.27 -4.89
CA LYS A 2 0.80 38.06 -5.26
C LYS A 2 0.86 36.99 -4.16
N ASN A 3 0.92 37.41 -2.89
CA ASN A 3 1.11 36.50 -1.75
C ASN A 3 -0.18 35.74 -1.37
N CYS A 4 -1.36 36.30 -1.66
CA CYS A 4 -2.65 35.67 -1.38
C CYS A 4 -2.88 34.42 -2.23
N ARG A 5 -2.43 34.43 -3.50
CA ARG A 5 -2.55 33.25 -4.39
C ARG A 5 -1.63 32.11 -3.97
N ILE A 6 -0.43 32.43 -3.46
CA ILE A 6 0.52 31.43 -2.95
C ILE A 6 -0.04 30.76 -1.69
N VAL A 7 -0.61 31.54 -0.76
CA VAL A 7 -1.24 31.02 0.46
C VAL A 7 -2.41 30.09 0.12
N LEU A 8 -3.28 30.49 -0.81
CA LEU A 8 -4.41 29.65 -1.24
C LEU A 8 -3.95 28.36 -1.92
N LEU A 9 -2.87 28.40 -2.70
CA LEU A 9 -2.33 27.23 -3.39
C LEU A 9 -1.69 26.24 -2.41
N VAL A 10 -0.95 26.72 -1.41
CA VAL A 10 -0.37 25.89 -0.34
C VAL A 10 -1.47 25.24 0.51
N MET A 11 -2.52 26.00 0.83
CA MET A 11 -3.65 25.51 1.63
C MET A 11 -4.45 24.43 0.88
N TRP A 12 -4.63 24.60 -0.43
CA TRP A 12 -5.26 23.60 -1.29
C TRP A 12 -4.45 22.29 -1.35
N ILE A 13 -3.13 22.37 -1.46
CA ILE A 13 -2.24 21.19 -1.44
C ILE A 13 -2.32 20.48 -0.08
N ALA A 14 -2.28 21.23 1.04
CA ALA A 14 -2.38 20.67 2.38
C ALA A 14 -3.72 19.94 2.62
N MET A 15 -4.83 20.46 2.08
CA MET A 15 -6.16 19.82 2.18
C MET A 15 -6.30 18.55 1.34
N ASN A 16 -5.46 18.32 0.34
CA ASN A 16 -5.49 17.11 -0.49
C ASN A 16 -4.38 16.12 -0.14
N ALA A 17 -3.63 16.37 0.93
CA ALA A 17 -2.64 15.43 1.40
C ALA A 17 -3.34 14.13 1.85
N PRO A 18 -3.03 12.96 1.26
CA PRO A 18 -3.60 11.71 1.71
C PRO A 18 -3.10 11.42 3.13
N VAL A 19 -4.00 11.48 4.11
CA VAL A 19 -3.73 11.02 5.48
C VAL A 19 -3.42 9.53 5.41
N ARG A 20 -2.18 9.17 5.74
CA ARG A 20 -1.78 7.78 5.88
C ARG A 20 -2.16 7.36 7.29
N LEU A 21 -3.29 6.67 7.41
CA LEU A 21 -3.64 5.99 8.65
C LEU A 21 -2.72 4.77 8.76
N SER A 22 -1.56 4.95 9.38
CA SER A 22 -0.77 3.84 9.89
C SER A 22 -1.44 3.37 11.17
N ALA A 23 -1.64 2.07 11.34
CA ALA A 23 -1.96 1.54 12.65
C ALA A 23 -0.89 2.03 13.65
N ALA A 24 -1.29 2.38 14.87
CA ALA A 24 -0.31 2.66 15.92
C ALA A 24 0.53 1.39 16.06
N ALA A 25 1.81 1.47 15.71
CA ALA A 25 2.69 0.32 15.80
C ALA A 25 2.83 -0.03 17.28
N ASP A 26 2.24 -1.17 17.68
CA ASP A 26 2.54 -1.76 18.97
C ASP A 26 4.05 -1.98 19.04
N GLU A 27 4.67 -1.66 20.18
CA GLU A 27 6.12 -1.82 20.35
C GLU A 27 6.53 -3.25 20.01
N GLY A 28 7.41 -3.39 19.00
CA GLY A 28 7.90 -4.68 18.52
C GLY A 28 7.15 -5.25 17.30
N PHE A 29 6.06 -4.63 16.84
CA PHE A 29 5.42 -5.03 15.58
C PHE A 29 6.14 -4.45 14.37
N THR A 30 6.45 -5.29 13.37
CA THR A 30 7.02 -4.87 12.09
C THR A 30 6.06 -5.20 10.96
N ASP A 31 5.67 -4.19 10.19
CA ASP A 31 4.84 -4.38 9.00
C ASP A 31 5.61 -5.13 7.91
N LEU A 32 5.15 -6.33 7.54
CA LEU A 32 5.68 -7.08 6.39
C LEU A 32 5.09 -6.62 5.04
N PHE A 33 3.92 -6.00 5.07
CA PHE A 33 3.27 -5.48 3.87
C PHE A 33 3.24 -3.96 3.90
N ASN A 34 3.79 -3.34 2.87
CA ASN A 34 3.94 -1.88 2.78
C ASN A 34 2.66 -1.14 2.31
N GLY A 35 1.53 -1.85 2.11
CA GLY A 35 0.27 -1.26 1.69
C GLY A 35 0.19 -0.86 0.21
N ARG A 36 1.21 -1.17 -0.61
CA ARG A 36 1.33 -0.64 -1.98
C ARG A 36 1.68 -1.70 -3.02
N ASN A 37 2.55 -2.64 -2.70
CA ASN A 37 3.02 -3.65 -3.63
C ASN A 37 3.53 -4.90 -2.90
N LEU A 38 3.96 -5.91 -3.66
CA LEU A 38 4.47 -7.18 -3.15
C LEU A 38 6.00 -7.18 -2.95
N GLN A 39 6.63 -6.03 -2.73
CA GLN A 39 8.06 -6.00 -2.39
C GLN A 39 8.31 -6.77 -1.10
N GLY A 40 9.32 -7.65 -1.08
CA GLY A 40 9.58 -8.55 0.05
C GLY A 40 8.71 -9.81 0.06
N TRP A 41 7.93 -10.04 -0.99
CA TRP A 41 7.12 -11.25 -1.17
C TRP A 41 7.53 -12.00 -2.44
N VAL A 42 7.55 -13.32 -2.35
CA VAL A 42 7.77 -14.23 -3.47
C VAL A 42 6.50 -15.03 -3.72
N SER A 43 6.03 -15.01 -4.97
CA SER A 43 4.91 -15.84 -5.40
C SER A 43 5.38 -17.27 -5.67
N ILE A 44 4.72 -18.24 -5.03
CA ILE A 44 4.87 -19.67 -5.32
C ILE A 44 3.63 -20.10 -6.09
N GLY A 45 3.81 -20.45 -7.36
CA GLY A 45 2.71 -20.65 -8.31
C GLY A 45 2.69 -19.60 -9.42
N PRO A 46 1.53 -19.36 -10.06
CA PRO A 46 1.40 -18.32 -11.08
C PRO A 46 1.67 -16.92 -10.52
N ALA A 47 2.40 -16.11 -11.29
CA ALA A 47 2.80 -14.76 -10.89
C ALA A 47 1.62 -13.76 -10.78
N ASP A 48 0.48 -14.08 -11.38
CA ASP A 48 -0.73 -13.26 -11.41
C ASP A 48 -1.81 -13.72 -10.42
N ALA A 49 -1.51 -14.73 -9.59
CA ALA A 49 -2.43 -15.22 -8.57
C ALA A 49 -2.69 -14.20 -7.44
N PHE A 50 -1.77 -13.26 -7.24
CA PHE A 50 -1.85 -12.22 -6.21
C PHE A 50 -1.52 -10.85 -6.78
N ASN A 51 -2.27 -9.84 -6.36
CA ASN A 51 -2.02 -8.44 -6.69
C ASN A 51 -2.40 -7.54 -5.50
N VAL A 52 -2.12 -6.24 -5.60
CA VAL A 52 -2.52 -5.26 -4.58
C VAL A 52 -3.68 -4.42 -5.12
N ARG A 53 -4.77 -4.34 -4.34
CA ARG A 53 -5.97 -3.53 -4.62
C ARG A 53 -6.40 -2.85 -3.33
N ASP A 54 -6.71 -1.55 -3.39
CA ASP A 54 -7.20 -0.79 -2.24
C ASP A 54 -6.32 -0.95 -0.97
N SER A 55 -5.00 -0.96 -1.16
CA SER A 55 -4.01 -1.19 -0.09
C SER A 55 -4.16 -2.52 0.65
N ALA A 56 -4.70 -3.54 -0.01
CA ALA A 56 -4.78 -4.92 0.46
C ALA A 56 -4.18 -5.88 -0.56
N ILE A 57 -3.60 -6.98 -0.08
CA ILE A 57 -3.22 -8.11 -0.92
C ILE A 57 -4.50 -8.84 -1.32
N PHE A 58 -4.73 -8.97 -2.62
CA PHE A 58 -5.88 -9.63 -3.21
C PHE A 58 -5.44 -10.93 -3.87
N SER A 59 -6.12 -12.03 -3.55
CA SER A 59 -5.97 -13.30 -4.27
C SER A 59 -7.01 -13.37 -5.37
N THR A 60 -6.62 -13.76 -6.58
CA THR A 60 -7.57 -13.98 -7.68
C THR A 60 -8.42 -15.23 -7.50
N GLY A 61 -8.02 -16.15 -6.60
CA GLY A 61 -8.71 -17.42 -6.35
C GLY A 61 -8.65 -18.43 -7.50
N ALA A 62 -8.06 -18.08 -8.64
CA ALA A 62 -7.97 -18.91 -9.84
C ALA A 62 -6.65 -19.72 -9.92
N GLY A 63 -5.73 -19.53 -8.97
CA GLY A 63 -4.43 -20.20 -8.97
C GLY A 63 -4.55 -21.72 -8.74
N PRO A 64 -3.88 -22.57 -9.55
CA PRO A 64 -3.75 -23.99 -9.26
C PRO A 64 -2.83 -24.21 -8.05
N TYR A 65 -2.81 -25.42 -7.51
CA TYR A 65 -1.80 -25.77 -6.52
C TYR A 65 -0.40 -25.87 -7.18
N PRO A 66 0.67 -25.31 -6.57
CA PRO A 66 0.68 -24.45 -5.39
C PRO A 66 0.32 -22.98 -5.72
N SER A 67 -0.29 -22.26 -4.77
CA SER A 67 -0.57 -20.82 -4.88
C SER A 67 -0.53 -20.13 -3.52
N TRP A 68 0.62 -19.55 -3.15
CA TRP A 68 0.78 -18.73 -1.93
C TRP A 68 1.91 -17.70 -2.06
N LEU A 69 1.93 -16.73 -1.14
CA LEU A 69 3.01 -15.76 -0.99
C LEU A 69 3.91 -16.14 0.18
N ARG A 70 5.22 -16.13 -0.04
CA ARG A 70 6.25 -16.30 1.01
C ARG A 70 6.95 -14.96 1.22
N SER A 71 7.10 -14.50 2.46
CA SER A 71 7.97 -13.36 2.77
C SER A 71 9.45 -13.74 2.58
N GLU A 72 10.28 -12.79 2.15
CA GLU A 72 11.75 -12.92 2.16
C GLU A 72 12.37 -12.44 3.48
#